data_AF-A0A957MVN7-F1
#
_entry.id   AF-A0A957MVN7-F1
#
_cell.length_a   1.000
_cell.length_b   1.000
_cell.length_c   1.000
_cell.angle_alpha   90.00
_cell.angle_beta   90.00
_cell.angle_gamma   90.00
#
_symmetry.space_group_name_H-M   'P 1'
#
loop_
_entity.id
_entity.type
_entity.pdbx_description
1 polymer ?
#
loop_
_entity_poly.entity_id
_entity_poly.type
_entity_poly.pdbx_seq_one_letter_code
_entity_poly.pdbx_strand_id
1 'polypeptide(L)'
;MKFAMFFLAQFLNSFFLGAIAVALFLGGWQGPFAGQIPLLGPIYFMAKTFFIYVVIQWIKGTFPRMRVDQMMQFAWKVLVPLVLTLILVQMVVMKLPLPGWINSLLVLVANIGVFIAVLNIMGSYFRREMVRTKRSFEPKSLIGTMQPVNTSSGD
;
A
#
# COMPACT_ATOMS: atom_id res chain seq x y z
N MET A 1 22.98 16.75 -19.54
CA MET A 1 22.68 15.50 -18.81
C MET A 1 21.67 15.65 -17.64
N LYS A 2 20.84 16.72 -17.57
CA LYS A 2 19.89 16.91 -16.45
C LYS A 2 18.75 15.88 -16.42
N PHE A 3 18.29 15.45 -17.59
CA PHE A 3 17.27 14.41 -17.75
C PHE A 3 17.70 13.07 -17.12
N ALA A 4 18.90 12.59 -17.44
CA ALA A 4 19.41 11.32 -16.90
C ALA A 4 19.49 11.33 -15.36
N MET A 5 19.95 12.44 -14.77
CA MET A 5 20.00 12.58 -13.30
C MET A 5 18.61 12.59 -12.65
N PHE A 6 17.61 13.21 -13.30
CA PHE A 6 16.23 13.19 -12.81
C PHE A 6 15.64 11.76 -12.80
N PHE A 7 15.83 10.99 -13.88
CA PHE A 7 15.37 9.60 -13.92
C PHE A 7 16.10 8.73 -12.92
N LEU A 8 17.42 8.88 -12.83
CA LEU A 8 18.23 8.16 -11.84
C LEU A 8 17.72 8.43 -10.42
N ALA A 9 17.46 9.69 -10.07
CA ALA A 9 16.92 10.05 -8.76
C ALA A 9 15.57 9.39 -8.47
N GLN A 10 14.67 9.33 -9.46
CA GLN A 10 13.36 8.69 -9.30
C GLN A 10 13.46 7.16 -9.06
N PHE A 11 14.38 6.49 -9.75
CA PHE A 11 14.65 5.08 -9.55
C PHE A 11 15.29 4.82 -8.18
N LEU A 12 16.29 5.63 -7.81
CA LEU A 12 16.94 5.56 -6.51
C LEU A 12 15.96 5.82 -5.36
N ASN A 13 15.05 6.79 -5.50
CA ASN A 13 14.04 7.07 -4.48
C ASN A 13 13.15 5.83 -4.22
N SER A 14 12.72 5.15 -5.28
CA SER A 14 11.92 3.92 -5.14
C SER A 14 12.73 2.79 -4.48
N PHE A 15 14.02 2.70 -4.78
CA PHE A 15 14.94 1.73 -4.18
C PHE A 15 15.18 2.01 -2.69
N PHE A 16 15.49 3.24 -2.31
CA PHE A 16 15.70 3.63 -0.92
C PHE A 16 14.43 3.49 -0.08
N LEU A 17 13.26 3.78 -0.64
CA LEU A 17 11.98 3.52 0.03
C LEU A 17 11.81 2.02 0.35
N GLY A 18 12.18 1.15 -0.60
CA GLY A 18 12.22 -0.29 -0.38
C GLY A 18 13.22 -0.69 0.71
N ALA A 19 14.41 -0.07 0.73
CA ALA A 19 15.44 -0.33 1.74
C ALA A 19 14.96 0.03 3.16
N ILE A 20 14.29 1.18 3.30
CA ILE A 20 13.68 1.62 4.58
C ILE A 20 12.58 0.64 5.00
N ALA A 21 11.72 0.21 4.09
CA ALA A 21 10.67 -0.77 4.39
C ALA A 21 11.25 -2.10 4.86
N VAL A 22 12.33 -2.58 4.24
CA VAL A 22 13.02 -3.81 4.65
C VAL A 22 13.64 -3.66 6.04
N ALA A 23 14.27 -2.52 6.32
CA ALA A 23 14.88 -2.25 7.62
C ALA A 23 13.86 -2.22 8.75
N LEU A 24 12.70 -1.57 8.53
CA LEU A 24 11.69 -1.38 9.58
C LEU A 24 10.79 -2.60 9.77
N PHE A 25 10.39 -3.28 8.69
CA PHE A 25 9.33 -4.30 8.76
C PHE A 25 9.81 -5.73 8.49
N LEU A 26 10.85 -5.93 7.66
CA LEU A 26 11.32 -7.28 7.27
C LEU A 26 12.57 -7.74 8.05
N GLY A 27 12.84 -7.11 9.19
CA GLY A 27 13.98 -7.44 10.05
C GLY A 27 15.35 -7.06 9.46
N GLY A 28 15.39 -6.19 8.45
CA GLY A 28 16.61 -5.65 7.87
C GLY A 28 17.62 -6.74 7.48
N TRP A 29 18.76 -6.70 8.16
CA TRP A 29 19.95 -7.52 7.95
C TRP A 29 19.87 -8.91 8.61
N GLN A 30 18.82 -9.17 9.40
CA GLN A 30 18.63 -10.45 10.07
C GLN A 30 18.13 -11.51 9.08
N GLY A 31 18.85 -12.63 9.03
CA GLY A 31 18.54 -13.80 8.22
C GLY A 31 19.12 -15.07 8.87
N PRO A 32 18.65 -16.26 8.48
CA PRO A 32 19.23 -17.51 8.97
C PRO A 32 20.73 -17.52 8.67
N PHE A 33 21.54 -17.95 9.65
CA PHE A 33 23.01 -18.00 9.58
C PHE A 33 23.75 -16.64 9.44
N ALA A 34 23.04 -15.49 9.46
CA ALA A 34 23.68 -14.17 9.37
C ALA A 34 24.59 -13.83 10.57
N GLY A 35 24.38 -14.49 11.71
CA GLY A 35 25.26 -14.37 12.88
C GLY A 35 26.57 -15.18 12.78
N GLN A 36 26.62 -16.19 11.90
CA GLN A 36 27.78 -17.06 11.71
C GLN A 36 28.69 -16.57 10.56
N ILE A 37 28.09 -15.99 9.52
CA ILE A 37 28.81 -15.42 8.38
C ILE A 37 28.39 -13.94 8.22
N PRO A 38 29.21 -12.98 8.69
CA PRO A 38 28.87 -11.55 8.61
C PRO A 38 28.58 -11.04 7.19
N LEU A 39 29.17 -11.69 6.17
CA LEU A 39 28.98 -11.34 4.76
C LEU A 39 27.59 -11.70 4.20
N LEU A 40 26.87 -12.64 4.82
CA LEU A 40 25.53 -13.04 4.36
C LEU A 40 24.47 -11.97 4.67
N GLY A 41 24.67 -11.23 5.75
CA GLY A 41 23.70 -10.23 6.15
C GLY A 41 23.47 -9.07 5.15
N PRO A 42 24.51 -8.43 4.55
CA PRO A 42 24.28 -7.42 3.51
C PRO A 42 23.62 -8.02 2.27
N ILE A 43 23.94 -9.28 1.95
CA ILE A 43 23.34 -10.00 0.82
C ILE A 43 21.84 -10.19 1.06
N TYR A 44 21.43 -10.59 2.26
CA TYR A 44 20.01 -10.70 2.61
C TYR A 44 19.30 -9.35 2.57
N PHE A 45 19.94 -8.30 3.07
CA PHE A 45 19.37 -6.95 3.03
C PHE A 45 19.17 -6.48 1.59
N MET A 46 20.17 -6.64 0.73
CA MET A 46 20.10 -6.30 -0.70
C MET A 46 19.04 -7.14 -1.43
N ALA A 47 18.99 -8.45 -1.18
CA ALA A 47 18.01 -9.33 -1.80
C ALA A 47 16.57 -8.96 -1.42
N LYS A 48 16.30 -8.73 -0.12
CA LYS A 48 14.99 -8.26 0.37
C LYS A 48 14.63 -6.89 -0.21
N THR A 49 15.60 -5.97 -0.29
CA THR A 49 15.39 -4.63 -0.85
C THR A 49 15.03 -4.70 -2.33
N PHE A 50 15.75 -5.53 -3.09
CA PHE A 50 15.46 -5.74 -4.50
C PHE A 50 14.09 -6.38 -4.72
N PHE A 51 13.71 -7.35 -3.87
CA PHE A 51 12.36 -7.93 -3.90
C PHE A 51 11.28 -6.88 -3.69
N ILE A 52 11.39 -6.02 -2.67
CA ILE A 52 10.43 -4.93 -2.43
C ILE A 52 10.43 -3.91 -3.58
N TYR A 53 11.59 -3.57 -4.13
CA TYR A 53 11.69 -2.69 -5.29
C TYR A 53 10.93 -3.25 -6.50
N VAL A 54 11.08 -4.54 -6.79
CA VAL A 54 10.33 -5.23 -7.87
C VAL A 54 8.83 -5.19 -7.59
N VAL A 55 8.40 -5.42 -6.35
CA VAL A 55 6.98 -5.31 -5.96
C VAL A 55 6.43 -3.89 -6.18
N ILE A 56 7.16 -2.84 -5.78
CA ILE A 56 6.76 -1.45 -6.01
C ILE A 56 6.62 -1.18 -7.51
N GLN A 57 7.54 -1.67 -8.33
CA GLN A 57 7.49 -1.48 -9.77
C GLN A 57 6.34 -2.29 -10.42
N TRP A 58 6.02 -3.48 -9.89
CA TRP A 58 4.87 -4.28 -10.31
C TRP A 58 3.54 -3.57 -10.00
N ILE A 59 3.42 -2.98 -8.80
CA ILE A 59 2.29 -2.13 -8.41
C ILE A 59 2.17 -0.95 -9.40
N LYS A 60 3.26 -0.22 -9.67
CA LYS A 60 3.23 0.90 -10.63
C LYS A 60 2.78 0.49 -12.03
N GLY A 61 3.06 -0.75 -12.45
CA GLY A 61 2.60 -1.30 -13.73
C GLY A 61 1.12 -1.76 -13.73
N THR A 62 0.61 -2.21 -12.58
CA THR A 62 -0.74 -2.81 -12.47
C THR A 62 -1.81 -1.77 -12.15
N PHE A 63 -1.48 -0.73 -11.40
CA PHE A 63 -2.46 0.25 -10.93
C PHE A 63 -2.79 1.29 -12.02
N PRO A 64 -4.09 1.54 -12.30
CA PRO A 64 -4.50 2.59 -13.22
C PRO A 64 -4.09 3.97 -12.68
N ARG A 65 -3.87 4.95 -13.56
CA ARG A 65 -3.46 6.31 -13.18
C ARG A 65 -4.54 6.97 -12.32
N MET A 66 -4.34 6.98 -11.00
CA MET A 66 -5.21 7.65 -10.04
C MET A 66 -4.86 9.12 -9.92
N ARG A 67 -5.87 9.97 -9.70
CA ARG A 67 -5.64 11.39 -9.41
C ARG A 67 -5.07 11.53 -8.00
N VAL A 68 -4.12 12.45 -7.80
CA VAL A 68 -3.45 12.68 -6.51
C VAL A 68 -4.47 12.98 -5.39
N ASP A 69 -5.55 13.68 -5.72
CA ASP A 69 -6.63 14.00 -4.77
C ASP A 69 -7.33 12.75 -4.23
N GLN A 70 -7.53 11.72 -5.06
CA GLN A 70 -8.13 10.44 -4.64
C GLN A 70 -7.16 9.67 -3.72
N MET A 71 -5.87 9.69 -4.05
CA MET A 71 -4.83 9.07 -3.21
C MET A 71 -4.75 9.75 -1.85
N MET A 72 -4.85 11.08 -1.82
CA MET A 72 -4.85 11.86 -0.59
C MET A 72 -6.07 11.54 0.27
N GLN A 73 -7.27 11.47 -0.32
CA GLN A 73 -8.47 11.11 0.42
C GLN A 73 -8.39 9.69 1.01
N PHE A 74 -7.84 8.73 0.27
CA PHE A 74 -7.61 7.38 0.76
C PHE A 74 -6.60 7.35 1.92
N ALA A 75 -5.48 8.05 1.78
CA ALA A 75 -4.47 8.15 2.83
C ALA A 75 -5.05 8.71 4.14
N TRP A 76 -5.78 9.82 4.06
CA TRP A 76 -6.31 10.48 5.24
C TRP A 76 -7.55 9.82 5.84
N LYS A 77 -8.49 9.35 5.02
CA LYS A 77 -9.75 8.80 5.53
C LYS A 77 -9.66 7.32 5.89
N VAL A 78 -8.74 6.58 5.29
CA VAL A 78 -8.60 5.13 5.50
C VAL A 78 -7.32 4.78 6.23
N LEU A 79 -6.14 5.17 5.71
CA LEU A 79 -4.88 4.71 6.30
C LEU A 79 -4.61 5.31 7.68
N VAL A 80 -4.79 6.62 7.87
CA VAL A 80 -4.46 7.28 9.14
C VAL A 80 -5.29 6.71 10.31
N PRO A 81 -6.64 6.63 10.25
CA PRO A 81 -7.42 6.07 11.35
C PRO A 81 -7.12 4.60 11.60
N LEU A 82 -6.83 3.85 10.52
CA LEU A 82 -6.51 2.42 10.61
C LEU A 82 -5.19 2.15 11.32
N VAL A 83 -4.13 2.91 11.02
CA VAL A 83 -2.84 2.79 11.71
C VAL A 83 -2.96 3.18 13.18
N LEU A 84 -3.72 4.24 13.49
CA LEU A 84 -3.98 4.63 14.88
C LEU A 84 -4.70 3.52 15.67
N THR A 85 -5.72 2.91 15.06
CA THR A 85 -6.45 1.79 15.67
C THR A 85 -5.53 0.59 15.88
N LEU A 86 -4.68 0.27 14.90
CA LEU A 86 -3.73 -0.85 15.00
C LEU A 86 -2.75 -0.65 16.15
N ILE A 87 -2.20 0.57 16.31
CA ILE A 87 -1.28 0.89 17.40
C ILE A 87 -1.97 0.75 18.76
N LEU A 88 -3.22 1.23 18.89
CA LEU A 88 -3.98 1.08 20.14
C LEU A 88 -4.23 -0.39 20.48
N VAL A 89 -4.64 -1.20 19.51
CA VAL A 89 -4.83 -2.65 19.69
C VAL A 89 -3.52 -3.30 20.12
N GLN A 90 -2.41 -2.95 19.47
CA GLN A 90 -1.08 -3.47 19.80
C GLN A 90 -0.68 -3.16 21.24
N MET A 91 -0.92 -1.93 21.70
CA MET A 91 -0.63 -1.49 23.07
C MET A 91 -1.44 -2.28 24.10
N VAL A 92 -2.72 -2.54 23.83
CA VAL A 92 -3.58 -3.29 24.75
C VAL A 92 -3.14 -4.76 24.83
N VAL A 93 -2.86 -5.40 23.69
CA VAL A 93 -2.43 -6.80 23.64
C VAL A 93 -1.11 -7.00 24.38
N MET A 94 -0.15 -6.09 24.21
CA MET A 94 1.14 -6.19 24.89
C MET A 94 1.06 -6.03 26.42
N LYS A 95 0.02 -5.37 26.94
CA LYS A 95 -0.16 -5.16 28.39
C LYS A 95 -0.84 -6.36 29.08
N LEU A 96 -1.42 -7.29 28.32
CA LEU A 96 -2.12 -8.43 28.87
C LEU A 96 -1.12 -9.47 29.41
N PRO A 97 -1.29 -10.00 30.64
CA PRO A 97 -0.35 -10.93 31.27
C PRO A 97 -0.53 -12.35 30.74
N LEU A 98 -0.46 -12.53 29.42
CA LEU A 98 -0.41 -13.81 28.74
C LEU A 98 1.04 -14.22 28.49
N PRO A 99 1.32 -15.52 28.32
CA PRO A 99 2.65 -15.96 27.91
C PRO A 99 3.03 -15.34 26.55
N GLY A 100 4.28 -14.89 26.41
CA GLY A 100 4.71 -14.02 25.31
C GLY A 100 4.47 -14.58 23.90
N TRP A 101 4.47 -15.92 23.75
CA TRP A 101 4.14 -16.56 22.47
C TRP A 101 2.67 -16.37 22.08
N ILE A 102 1.73 -16.36 23.03
CA ILE A 102 0.31 -16.06 22.78
C ILE A 102 0.13 -14.60 22.40
N ASN A 103 0.82 -13.67 23.07
CA ASN A 103 0.80 -12.26 22.71
C ASN A 103 1.31 -12.03 21.26
N SER A 104 2.42 -12.66 20.88
CA SER A 104 2.93 -12.59 19.50
C SER A 104 1.96 -13.16 18.46
N LEU A 105 1.25 -14.25 18.78
CA LEU A 105 0.22 -14.82 17.91
C LEU A 105 -0.99 -13.89 17.78
N LEU A 106 -1.47 -13.31 18.88
CA LEU A 106 -2.58 -12.35 18.85
C LEU A 106 -2.25 -11.12 18.00
N VAL A 107 -1.03 -10.61 18.14
CA VAL A 107 -0.50 -9.50 17.34
C VAL A 107 -0.43 -9.87 15.85
N LEU A 108 0.04 -11.07 15.54
CA LEU A 108 0.10 -11.56 14.17
C LEU A 108 -1.29 -11.68 13.55
N VAL A 109 -2.26 -12.24 14.29
CA VAL A 109 -3.66 -12.35 13.84
C VAL A 109 -4.27 -10.97 13.63
N ALA A 110 -4.05 -10.02 14.55
CA ALA A 110 -4.52 -8.65 14.41
C ALA A 110 -3.95 -7.97 13.15
N ASN A 111 -2.63 -8.08 12.93
CA ASN A 111 -1.97 -7.54 11.74
C ASN A 111 -2.52 -8.15 10.44
N ILE A 112 -2.74 -9.47 10.39
CA ILE A 112 -3.34 -10.14 9.23
C ILE A 112 -4.78 -9.68 9.01
N GLY A 113 -5.58 -9.59 10.07
CA GLY A 113 -6.97 -9.12 9.98
C GLY A 113 -7.05 -7.70 9.44
N VAL A 114 -6.19 -6.81 9.93
CA VAL A 114 -6.08 -5.44 9.43
C VAL A 114 -5.61 -5.41 7.98
N PHE A 115 -4.62 -6.23 7.60
CA PHE A 115 -4.16 -6.34 6.21
C PHE A 115 -5.29 -6.77 5.27
N ILE A 116 -6.09 -7.77 5.65
CA ILE A 116 -7.25 -8.23 4.89
C ILE A 116 -8.32 -7.13 4.80
N ALA A 117 -8.58 -6.41 5.89
CA ALA A 117 -9.51 -5.28 5.89
C ALA A 117 -9.06 -4.19 4.92
N VAL A 118 -7.77 -3.84 4.91
CA VAL A 118 -7.18 -2.88 3.96
C VAL A 118 -7.40 -3.33 2.53
N LEU A 119 -7.11 -4.60 2.20
CA LEU A 119 -7.29 -5.11 0.84
C LEU A 119 -8.76 -5.07 0.38
N ASN A 120 -9.69 -5.41 1.27
CA ASN A 120 -11.13 -5.35 0.98
C ASN A 120 -11.61 -3.91 0.78
N ILE A 121 -11.21 -3.01 1.68
CA ILE A 121 -11.54 -1.58 1.60
C ILE A 121 -10.98 -1.02 0.29
N MET A 122 -9.70 -1.24 0.01
CA MET A 122 -9.03 -0.80 -1.20
C MET A 122 -9.73 -1.33 -2.46
N GLY A 123 -10.06 -2.63 -2.52
CA GLY A 123 -10.82 -3.22 -3.63
C GLY A 123 -12.24 -2.63 -3.79
N SER A 124 -12.86 -2.17 -2.70
CA SER A 124 -14.15 -1.48 -2.74
C SER A 124 -14.02 -0.03 -3.25
N TYR A 125 -12.97 0.70 -2.83
CA TYR A 125 -12.68 2.06 -3.29
C TYR A 125 -12.39 2.08 -4.79
N PHE A 126 -11.51 1.20 -5.27
CA PHE A 126 -11.17 1.11 -6.69
C PHE A 126 -12.37 0.72 -7.58
N ARG A 127 -13.23 -0.22 -7.12
CA ARG A 127 -14.44 -0.59 -7.88
C ARG A 127 -15.45 0.54 -7.97
N ARG A 128 -15.64 1.32 -6.90
CA ARG A 128 -16.61 2.43 -6.86
C ARG A 128 -16.23 3.54 -7.84
N GLU A 129 -14.94 3.85 -7.94
CA GLU A 129 -14.44 4.89 -8.83
C GLU A 129 -14.64 4.52 -10.32
N MET A 130 -14.40 3.26 -10.69
CA MET A 130 -14.59 2.80 -12.07
C MET A 130 -16.07 2.84 -12.52
N VAL A 131 -17.01 2.57 -11.62
CA VAL A 131 -18.46 2.56 -11.93
C VAL A 131 -18.99 3.99 -12.10
N ARG A 132 -18.43 4.98 -11.39
CA ARG A 132 -18.90 6.37 -11.43
C ARG A 132 -18.65 7.02 -12.79
N THR A 133 -17.50 6.77 -13.43
CA THR A 133 -17.19 7.28 -14.77
C THR A 133 -18.11 6.72 -15.85
N LYS A 134 -18.60 5.47 -15.70
CA LYS A 134 -19.54 4.89 -16.66
C LYS A 134 -20.96 5.45 -16.55
N ARG A 135 -21.36 5.95 -15.37
CA ARG A 135 -22.73 6.44 -15.11
C ARG A 135 -22.93 7.92 -15.43
N SER A 136 -21.87 8.68 -15.68
CA SER A 136 -21.97 10.11 -15.98
C SER A 136 -22.32 10.40 -17.44
N PHE A 137 -22.36 9.39 -18.31
CA PHE A 137 -22.62 9.55 -19.73
C PHE A 137 -23.79 8.68 -20.17
N GLU A 138 -24.80 9.30 -20.74
CA GLU A 138 -25.94 8.61 -21.36
C GLU A 138 -25.86 8.74 -22.89
N PRO A 139 -26.27 7.70 -23.64
CA PRO A 139 -26.35 7.80 -25.09
C PRO A 139 -27.52 8.72 -25.47
N LYS A 140 -27.20 9.89 -26.04
CA LYS A 140 -28.20 10.87 -26.52
C LYS A 140 -28.94 10.38 -27.77
N SER A 141 -28.32 9.50 -28.55
CA SER A 141 -28.88 9.01 -29.80
C SER A 141 -28.44 7.59 -30.12
N LEU A 142 -29.21 6.92 -30.99
CA LEU A 142 -28.87 5.61 -31.56
C LEU A 142 -27.51 5.59 -32.31
N ILE A 143 -26.98 6.78 -32.63
CA ILE A 143 -25.68 6.99 -33.31
C ILE A 143 -24.51 7.00 -32.29
N GLY A 144 -24.76 6.76 -31.00
CA GLY A 144 -23.70 6.57 -30.00
C GLY A 144 -23.06 7.87 -29.50
N THR A 145 -23.72 9.01 -29.71
CA THR A 145 -23.26 10.28 -29.12
C THR A 145 -23.54 10.28 -27.62
N MET A 146 -22.48 10.33 -26.81
CA MET A 146 -22.62 10.42 -25.34
C MET A 146 -22.82 11.86 -24.90
N GLN A 147 -23.74 12.09 -23.97
CA GLN A 147 -23.89 13.36 -23.28
C GLN A 147 -23.73 13.21 -21.76
N PRO A 148 -23.17 14.22 -21.08
CA PRO A 148 -23.14 14.21 -19.62
C PRO A 148 -24.58 14.23 -19.08
N VAL A 149 -24.86 13.44 -18.05
CA VAL A 149 -26.18 13.40 -17.39
C VAL A 149 -26.47 14.78 -16.80
N ASN A 150 -27.52 15.45 -17.30
CA ASN A 150 -27.99 16.73 -16.76
C ASN A 150 -28.59 16.50 -15.37
N THR A 151 -27.94 17.01 -14.34
CA THR A 151 -28.36 16.91 -12.93
C THR A 151 -29.23 18.09 -12.48
N SER A 152 -29.75 18.90 -13.41
CA SER A 152 -30.46 20.16 -13.12
C SER A 152 -32.00 20.05 -13.18
N SER A 153 -32.59 18.85 -13.02
CA SER A 153 -34.05 18.66 -13.06
C SER A 153 -34.54 17.74 -11.95
N GLY A 154 -34.51 18.22 -10.70
CA GLY A 154 -35.01 17.48 -9.54
C GLY A 154 -34.58 18.09 -8.22
N ASP A 155 -35.03 19.33 -7.99
CA ASP A 155 -35.45 19.76 -6.65
C ASP A 155 -36.82 19.11 -6.33
#